data_AF-A0A6I2ZQK3-F1
#
_entry.id   AF-A0A6I2ZQK3-F1
#
_cell.length_a   1.000
_cell.length_b   1.000
_cell.length_c   1.000
_cell.angle_alpha   90.00
_cell.angle_beta   90.00
_cell.angle_gamma   90.00
#
_symmetry.space_group_name_H-M   'P 1'
#
loop_
_entity.id
_entity.type
_entity.pdbx_description
1 polymer ?
#
loop_
_entity_poly.entity_id
_entity_poly.type
_entity_poly.pdbx_seq_one_letter_code
_entity_poly.pdbx_strand_id
1 'polypeptide(L)'
;MSDNSPTSPELLLDQIDALRVLRANNDEEKGLLLEQIGGKGIVEQEMVSQMSAIRPLHHPDRFEEAHRMMMRGIEVLDRNGPRPAKVPNIGPLRPIAQWLVQQVTRWIVKSHLNRLTGRICGLYEKREANSDWGNREHAMLRRARLDARRVQANSSGNALGLPTFLLGGAALTSVASGLQSLARTAMDSTLGISILGFIAVFVLGALSWVALFSAGVARRRIRLSTDQPMKALWETIGAAGKPPRDESYNFAVYAIILLVLAWIVIPLAIWLAITA
;
A
#
# COMPACT_ATOMS: atom_id res chain seq x y z
N MET A 1 -22.46 -11.12 -10.96
CA MET A 1 -22.75 -11.90 -9.75
C MET A 1 -23.13 -13.30 -10.22
N SER A 2 -22.17 -14.21 -10.28
CA SER A 2 -22.43 -15.65 -10.35
C SER A 2 -21.25 -16.32 -9.68
N ASP A 3 -21.60 -17.00 -8.59
CA ASP A 3 -20.75 -17.67 -7.62
C ASP A 3 -20.12 -18.89 -8.29
N ASN A 4 -18.90 -18.73 -8.84
CA ASN A 4 -18.11 -19.86 -9.35
C ASN A 4 -17.43 -20.53 -8.15
N SER A 5 -18.19 -21.32 -7.41
CA SER A 5 -17.62 -22.35 -6.55
C SER A 5 -16.88 -23.33 -7.46
N PRO A 6 -15.56 -23.55 -7.29
CA PRO A 6 -14.79 -24.43 -8.16
C PRO A 6 -15.38 -25.83 -8.04
N THR A 7 -15.94 -26.31 -9.14
CA THR A 7 -16.57 -27.62 -9.23
C THR A 7 -15.56 -28.72 -8.86
N SER A 8 -16.04 -29.69 -8.08
CA SER A 8 -15.33 -30.81 -7.48
C SER A 8 -14.30 -31.58 -8.34
N PRO A 9 -14.41 -31.75 -9.67
CA PRO A 9 -13.41 -32.50 -10.45
C PRO A 9 -12.02 -31.86 -10.53
N GLU A 10 -11.88 -30.53 -10.67
CA GLU A 10 -10.55 -29.89 -10.67
C GLU A 10 -9.86 -30.05 -9.31
N LEU A 11 -10.61 -29.85 -8.23
CA LEU A 11 -10.12 -29.98 -6.86
C LEU A 11 -9.71 -31.42 -6.52
N LEU A 12 -10.41 -32.42 -7.09
CA LEU A 12 -10.05 -33.83 -6.96
C LEU A 12 -8.82 -34.20 -7.80
N LEU A 13 -8.65 -33.62 -8.99
CA LEU A 13 -7.46 -33.81 -9.83
C LEU A 13 -6.21 -33.23 -9.16
N ASP A 14 -6.30 -32.01 -8.62
CA ASP A 14 -5.21 -31.38 -7.85
C ASP A 14 -4.83 -32.20 -6.61
N GLN A 15 -5.82 -32.76 -5.90
CA GLN A 15 -5.56 -33.62 -4.73
C GLN A 15 -4.92 -34.95 -5.12
N ILE A 16 -5.31 -35.55 -6.24
CA ILE A 16 -4.72 -36.78 -6.77
C ILE A 16 -3.28 -36.53 -7.25
N ASP A 17 -3.01 -35.40 -7.89
CA ASP A 17 -1.66 -35.03 -8.32
C ASP A 17 -0.74 -34.68 -7.15
N ALA A 18 -1.26 -34.03 -6.08
CA ALA A 18 -0.52 -33.83 -4.84
C ALA A 18 -0.12 -35.16 -4.15
N LEU A 19 -0.98 -36.18 -4.20
CA LEU A 19 -0.66 -37.51 -3.67
C LEU A 19 0.37 -38.26 -4.53
N ARG A 20 0.43 -37.99 -5.85
CA ARG A 20 1.49 -38.53 -6.72
C ARG A 20 2.86 -37.99 -6.36
N VAL A 21 2.97 -36.72 -5.96
CA VAL A 21 4.23 -36.12 -5.46
C VAL A 21 4.75 -36.86 -4.22
N LEU A 22 3.86 -37.22 -3.29
CA LEU A 22 4.26 -37.97 -2.08
C LEU A 22 4.70 -39.42 -2.37
N ARG A 23 4.26 -39.98 -3.50
CA ARG A 23 4.54 -41.35 -3.91
C ARG A 23 5.74 -41.47 -4.86
N ALA A 24 6.20 -40.38 -5.46
CA ALA A 24 7.37 -40.38 -6.34
C ALA A 24 8.63 -40.82 -5.57
N ASN A 25 9.45 -41.67 -6.20
CA ASN A 25 10.55 -42.37 -5.52
C ASN A 25 11.87 -41.59 -5.59
N ASN A 26 11.96 -40.58 -6.45
CA ASN A 26 13.16 -39.76 -6.63
C ASN A 26 12.80 -38.26 -6.61
N ASP A 27 13.80 -37.41 -6.34
CA ASP A 27 13.59 -35.96 -6.18
C ASP A 27 13.27 -35.24 -7.51
N GLU A 28 13.69 -35.82 -8.64
CA GLU A 28 13.49 -35.25 -9.98
C GLU A 28 12.05 -35.43 -10.49
N GLU A 29 11.46 -36.62 -10.27
CA GLU A 29 10.06 -36.93 -10.55
C GLU A 29 9.12 -36.14 -9.64
N LYS A 30 9.49 -35.97 -8.36
CA LYS A 30 8.78 -35.05 -7.45
C LYS A 30 8.80 -33.62 -7.98
N GLY A 31 9.96 -33.15 -8.44
CA GLY A 31 10.12 -31.82 -9.03
C GLY A 31 9.22 -31.61 -10.25
N LEU A 32 9.23 -32.55 -11.21
CA LEU A 32 8.40 -32.48 -12.41
C LEU A 32 6.90 -32.48 -12.10
N LEU A 33 6.46 -33.29 -11.13
CA LEU A 33 5.07 -33.31 -10.69
C LEU A 33 4.68 -31.98 -10.01
N LEU A 34 5.56 -31.42 -9.18
CA LEU A 34 5.34 -30.10 -8.57
C LEU A 34 5.29 -28.97 -9.60
N GLU A 35 6.11 -29.02 -10.65
CA GLU A 35 6.08 -28.06 -11.76
C GLU A 35 4.80 -28.17 -12.59
N GLN A 36 4.29 -29.39 -12.80
CA GLN A 36 3.02 -29.62 -13.48
C GLN A 36 1.83 -29.09 -12.67
N ILE A 37 1.82 -29.33 -11.35
CA ILE A 37 0.79 -28.80 -10.43
C ILE A 37 0.88 -27.28 -10.34
N GLY A 38 2.09 -26.72 -10.30
CA GLY A 38 2.33 -25.28 -10.21
C GLY A 38 1.92 -24.50 -11.47
N GLY A 39 1.92 -25.15 -12.64
CA GLY A 39 1.44 -24.59 -13.89
C GLY A 39 2.28 -23.42 -14.44
N LYS A 40 1.91 -22.95 -15.66
CA LYS A 40 2.56 -21.81 -16.33
C LYS A 40 1.75 -20.53 -16.16
N GLY A 41 1.81 -19.94 -14.97
CA GLY A 41 1.14 -18.67 -14.69
C GLY A 41 1.79 -17.46 -15.37
N ILE A 42 1.10 -16.32 -15.28
CA ILE A 42 1.57 -15.04 -15.84
C ILE A 42 2.87 -14.60 -15.16
N VAL A 43 3.05 -14.93 -13.87
CA VAL A 43 4.23 -14.55 -13.09
C VAL A 43 5.45 -15.34 -13.55
N GLU A 44 5.30 -16.63 -13.80
CA GLU A 44 6.36 -17.52 -14.28
C GLU A 44 6.81 -17.10 -15.68
N GLN A 45 5.86 -16.71 -16.55
CA GLN A 45 6.17 -16.13 -17.87
C GLN A 45 6.92 -14.79 -17.74
N GLU A 46 6.51 -13.93 -16.79
CA GLU A 46 7.22 -12.68 -16.51
C GLU A 46 8.62 -12.94 -15.96
N MET A 47 8.80 -13.95 -15.11
CA MET A 47 10.10 -14.38 -14.59
C MET A 47 11.01 -14.87 -15.71
N VAL A 48 10.51 -15.73 -16.62
CA VAL A 48 11.27 -16.20 -17.78
C VAL A 48 11.66 -15.02 -18.69
N SER A 49 10.72 -14.10 -18.94
CA SER A 49 10.99 -12.88 -19.71
C SER A 49 12.07 -12.01 -19.04
N GLN A 50 12.00 -11.79 -17.73
CA GLN A 50 12.99 -11.02 -16.99
C GLN A 50 14.35 -11.71 -16.92
N MET A 51 14.39 -13.04 -16.78
CA MET A 51 15.62 -13.82 -16.82
C MET A 51 16.27 -13.83 -18.21
N SER A 52 15.48 -13.73 -19.27
CA SER A 52 16.00 -13.63 -20.64
C SER A 52 16.66 -12.28 -20.94
N ALA A 53 16.43 -11.26 -20.09
CA ALA A 53 17.09 -9.97 -20.21
C ALA A 53 18.53 -10.04 -19.70
N ILE A 54 19.46 -10.20 -20.63
CA ILE A 54 20.90 -10.38 -20.34
C ILE A 54 21.55 -9.11 -19.79
N ARG A 55 21.08 -7.92 -20.21
CA ARG A 55 21.70 -6.64 -19.83
C ARG A 55 21.16 -6.11 -18.50
N PRO A 56 22.04 -5.64 -17.57
CA PRO A 56 21.61 -5.00 -16.33
C PRO A 56 20.76 -3.73 -16.54
N LEU A 57 21.08 -2.94 -17.57
CA LEU A 57 20.33 -1.76 -17.97
C LEU A 57 19.85 -1.89 -19.43
N HIS A 58 18.56 -1.66 -19.67
CA HIS A 58 18.00 -1.69 -21.03
C HIS A 58 18.39 -0.48 -21.87
N HIS A 59 18.44 0.71 -21.26
CA HIS A 59 18.90 1.96 -21.91
C HIS A 59 19.96 2.68 -21.06
N PRO A 60 21.22 2.23 -21.09
CA PRO A 60 22.29 2.79 -20.28
C PRO A 60 22.45 4.30 -20.47
N ASP A 61 22.42 4.79 -21.72
CA ASP A 61 22.70 6.21 -22.01
C ASP A 61 21.65 7.18 -21.43
N ARG A 62 20.42 6.71 -21.19
CA ARG A 62 19.33 7.50 -20.59
C ARG A 62 19.21 7.30 -19.07
N PHE A 63 19.92 6.32 -18.50
CA PHE A 63 19.76 5.92 -17.11
C PHE A 63 20.11 7.03 -16.11
N GLU A 64 21.25 7.69 -16.27
CA GLU A 64 21.67 8.76 -15.34
C GLU A 64 20.72 9.97 -15.37
N GLU A 65 20.15 10.28 -16.54
CA GLU A 65 19.12 11.32 -16.65
C GLU A 65 17.83 10.90 -15.95
N ALA A 66 17.34 9.68 -16.21
CA ALA A 66 16.14 9.15 -15.58
C ALA A 66 16.29 9.06 -14.05
N HIS A 67 17.47 8.65 -13.57
CA HIS A 67 17.82 8.63 -12.15
C HIS A 67 17.75 10.03 -11.53
N ARG A 68 18.40 11.04 -12.16
CA ARG A 68 18.38 12.43 -11.66
C ARG A 68 16.96 13.00 -11.66
N MET A 69 16.17 12.70 -12.69
CA MET A 69 14.77 13.09 -12.75
C MET A 69 13.96 12.45 -11.62
N MET A 70 14.23 11.17 -11.32
CA MET A 70 13.61 10.46 -10.21
C MET A 70 13.97 11.09 -8.85
N MET A 71 15.25 11.38 -8.62
CA MET A 71 15.70 12.02 -7.37
C MET A 71 15.07 13.39 -7.18
N ARG A 72 14.96 14.19 -8.25
CA ARG A 72 14.22 15.44 -8.23
C ARG A 72 12.73 15.25 -7.93
N GLY A 73 12.10 14.23 -8.52
CA GLY A 73 10.70 13.90 -8.25
C GLY A 73 10.45 13.55 -6.77
N ILE A 74 11.36 12.78 -6.18
CA ILE A 74 11.35 12.44 -4.75
C ILE A 74 11.52 13.70 -3.90
N GLU A 75 12.53 14.55 -4.18
CA GLU A 75 12.76 15.81 -3.46
C GLU A 75 11.52 16.72 -3.50
N VAL A 76 10.92 16.90 -4.69
CA VAL A 76 9.73 17.72 -4.87
C VAL A 76 8.55 17.16 -4.09
N LEU A 77 8.35 15.84 -4.12
CA LEU A 77 7.27 15.20 -3.37
C LEU A 77 7.50 15.27 -1.85
N ASP A 78 8.72 15.06 -1.37
CA ASP A 78 9.03 15.13 0.06
C ASP A 78 8.81 16.55 0.61
N ARG A 79 9.27 17.58 -0.13
CA ARG A 79 9.14 18.97 0.28
C ARG A 79 7.71 19.53 0.22
N ASN A 80 6.92 19.09 -0.76
CA ASN A 80 5.58 19.65 -1.01
C ASN A 80 4.43 18.73 -0.59
N GLY A 81 4.69 17.43 -0.52
CA GLY A 81 3.72 16.39 -0.22
C GLY A 81 3.03 16.51 1.14
N PRO A 82 3.76 16.84 2.24
CA PRO A 82 3.17 17.02 3.58
C PRO A 82 2.50 18.38 3.84
N ARG A 83 2.53 19.32 2.88
CA ARG A 83 1.99 20.67 3.06
C ARG A 83 0.47 20.65 3.26
N PRO A 84 -0.12 21.55 4.07
CA PRO A 84 -1.56 21.54 4.33
C PRO A 84 -2.35 21.66 3.03
N ALA A 85 -3.41 20.85 2.91
CA ALA A 85 -4.34 20.94 1.79
C ALA A 85 -5.39 22.01 2.08
N LYS A 86 -5.88 22.68 1.02
CA LYS A 86 -7.05 23.54 1.14
C LYS A 86 -8.29 22.65 1.28
N VAL A 87 -8.83 22.55 2.49
CA VAL A 87 -10.09 21.84 2.75
C VAL A 87 -11.29 22.76 2.45
N PRO A 88 -12.46 22.21 2.08
CA PRO A 88 -13.70 22.99 1.95
C PRO A 88 -14.05 23.74 3.23
N ASN A 89 -14.75 24.87 3.10
CA ASN A 89 -15.19 25.67 4.25
C ASN A 89 -16.35 24.98 4.98
N ILE A 90 -16.01 24.15 5.97
CA ILE A 90 -16.97 23.46 6.86
C ILE A 90 -17.22 24.22 8.18
N GLY A 91 -17.12 25.55 8.14
CA GLY A 91 -17.33 26.42 9.31
C GLY A 91 -16.30 26.21 10.44
N PRO A 92 -16.70 26.19 11.72
CA PRO A 92 -15.79 26.19 12.87
C PRO A 92 -14.95 24.92 13.02
N LEU A 93 -15.35 23.81 12.39
CA LEU A 93 -14.62 22.54 12.42
C LEU A 93 -13.44 22.48 11.41
N ARG A 94 -13.28 23.52 10.58
CA ARG A 94 -12.24 23.61 9.56
C ARG A 94 -10.81 23.35 10.08
N PRO A 95 -10.31 23.94 11.18
CA PRO A 95 -8.94 23.71 11.63
C PRO A 95 -8.69 22.24 12.01
N ILE A 96 -9.67 21.59 12.63
CA ILE A 96 -9.59 20.18 13.02
C ILE A 96 -9.56 19.29 11.79
N ALA A 97 -10.48 19.49 10.84
CA ALA A 97 -10.50 18.72 9.60
C ALA A 97 -9.24 18.94 8.76
N GLN A 98 -8.75 20.18 8.66
CA GLN A 98 -7.51 20.49 7.96
C GLN A 98 -6.31 19.77 8.59
N TRP A 99 -6.24 19.76 9.93
CA TRP A 99 -5.19 19.05 10.65
C TRP A 99 -5.26 17.53 10.39
N LEU A 100 -6.44 16.93 10.51
CA LEU A 100 -6.65 15.48 10.25
C LEU A 100 -6.26 15.10 8.82
N VAL A 101 -6.78 15.84 7.84
CA VAL A 101 -6.46 15.63 6.41
C VAL A 101 -4.96 15.74 6.17
N GLN A 102 -4.31 16.71 6.81
CA GLN A 102 -2.87 16.89 6.67
C GLN A 102 -2.08 15.70 7.24
N GLN A 103 -2.45 15.18 8.41
CA GLN A 103 -1.76 14.02 8.99
C GLN A 103 -1.89 12.79 8.09
N VAL A 104 -3.10 12.49 7.62
CA VAL A 104 -3.34 11.35 6.74
C VAL A 104 -2.60 11.53 5.41
N THR A 105 -2.67 12.72 4.80
CA THR A 105 -1.94 13.03 3.55
C THR A 105 -0.42 12.85 3.73
N ARG A 106 0.14 13.39 4.82
CA ARG A 106 1.57 13.25 5.16
C ARG A 106 1.95 11.79 5.28
N TRP A 107 1.16 10.99 5.99
CA TRP A 107 1.41 9.57 6.18
C TRP A 107 1.38 8.82 4.84
N ILE A 108 0.38 9.06 3.97
CA ILE A 108 0.26 8.38 2.67
C ILE A 108 1.47 8.70 1.79
N VAL A 109 1.83 9.98 1.70
CA VAL A 109 2.96 10.42 0.88
C VAL A 109 4.27 9.82 1.41
N LYS A 110 4.49 9.85 2.72
CA LYS A 110 5.72 9.33 3.33
C LYS A 110 5.84 7.80 3.22
N SER A 111 4.74 7.08 3.38
CA SER A 111 4.68 5.63 3.11
C SER A 111 5.05 5.32 1.67
N HIS A 112 4.51 6.07 0.70
CA HIS A 112 4.83 5.89 -0.71
C HIS A 112 6.32 6.17 -0.99
N LEU A 113 6.87 7.27 -0.48
CA LEU A 113 8.28 7.62 -0.64
C LEU A 113 9.22 6.54 -0.05
N ASN A 114 8.93 6.04 1.15
CA ASN A 114 9.73 5.00 1.79
C ASN A 114 9.75 3.69 0.98
N ARG A 115 8.59 3.27 0.46
CA ARG A 115 8.51 2.07 -0.39
C ARG A 115 9.18 2.27 -1.74
N LEU A 116 9.01 3.45 -2.35
CA LEU A 116 9.60 3.78 -3.64
C LEU A 116 11.13 3.84 -3.56
N THR A 117 11.67 4.59 -2.61
CA THR A 117 13.12 4.68 -2.37
C THR A 117 13.72 3.31 -2.02
N GLY A 118 13.07 2.53 -1.15
CA GLY A 118 13.52 1.18 -0.82
C GLY A 118 13.54 0.24 -2.02
N ARG A 119 12.53 0.31 -2.90
CA ARG A 119 12.48 -0.51 -4.12
C ARG A 119 13.55 -0.12 -5.13
N ILE A 120 13.82 1.18 -5.28
CA ILE A 120 14.90 1.69 -6.14
C ILE A 120 16.26 1.23 -5.61
N CYS A 121 16.54 1.39 -4.31
CA CYS A 121 17.78 0.92 -3.68
C CYS A 121 17.99 -0.59 -3.88
N GLY A 122 16.98 -1.40 -3.54
CA GLY A 122 17.06 -2.85 -3.68
C GLY A 122 17.23 -3.31 -5.13
N LEU A 123 16.66 -2.57 -6.09
CA LEU A 123 16.84 -2.85 -7.52
C LEU A 123 18.28 -2.53 -7.96
N TYR A 124 18.83 -1.38 -7.59
CA TYR A 124 20.20 -1.02 -7.92
C TYR A 124 21.22 -1.97 -7.29
N GLU A 125 20.99 -2.42 -6.05
CA GLU A 125 21.85 -3.40 -5.38
C GLU A 125 21.94 -4.72 -6.16
N LYS A 126 20.78 -5.26 -6.56
CA LYS A 126 20.72 -6.51 -7.32
C LYS A 126 21.32 -6.34 -8.72
N ARG A 127 21.08 -5.20 -9.37
CA ARG A 127 21.61 -4.93 -10.72
C ARG A 127 23.12 -4.67 -10.72
N GLU A 128 23.66 -3.96 -9.73
CA GLU A 128 25.12 -3.78 -9.57
C GLU A 128 25.79 -5.14 -9.38
N ALA A 129 25.24 -6.01 -8.53
CA ALA A 129 25.78 -7.35 -8.31
C ALA A 129 25.72 -8.25 -9.56
N ASN A 130 24.74 -8.04 -10.45
CA ASN A 130 24.62 -8.75 -11.72
C ASN A 130 25.42 -8.11 -12.87
N SER A 131 26.11 -6.99 -12.62
CA SER A 131 26.89 -6.30 -13.65
C SER A 131 28.35 -6.72 -13.56
N ASP A 132 28.99 -6.93 -14.71
CA ASP A 132 30.43 -7.21 -14.76
C ASP A 132 31.23 -6.08 -14.12
N TRP A 133 32.23 -6.46 -13.33
CA TRP A 133 33.08 -5.50 -12.63
C TRP A 133 33.89 -4.67 -13.64
N GLY A 134 33.95 -3.36 -13.43
CA GLY A 134 34.66 -2.44 -14.31
C GLY A 134 33.89 -1.99 -15.57
N ASN A 135 32.71 -2.56 -15.84
CA ASN A 135 31.85 -2.08 -16.93
C ASN A 135 31.25 -0.69 -16.60
N ARG A 136 30.94 0.11 -17.62
CA ARG A 136 30.32 1.45 -17.48
C ARG A 136 29.01 1.37 -16.69
N GLU A 137 28.16 0.39 -16.99
CA GLU A 137 26.87 0.18 -16.31
C GLU A 137 27.04 -0.08 -14.81
N HIS A 138 28.05 -0.88 -14.43
CA HIS A 138 28.38 -1.13 -13.03
C HIS A 138 28.72 0.18 -12.28
N ALA A 139 29.55 1.04 -12.87
CA ALA A 139 29.90 2.34 -12.27
C ALA A 139 28.70 3.31 -12.20
N MET A 140 27.78 3.26 -13.17
CA MET A 140 26.55 4.05 -13.16
C MET A 140 25.60 3.59 -12.05
N LEU A 141 25.35 2.29 -11.95
CA LEU A 141 24.51 1.68 -10.93
C LEU A 141 25.07 1.91 -9.52
N ARG A 142 26.38 1.79 -9.34
CA ARG A 142 27.04 2.05 -8.06
C ARG A 142 26.84 3.47 -7.57
N ARG A 143 27.04 4.48 -8.44
CA ARG A 143 26.80 5.88 -8.10
C ARG A 143 25.33 6.13 -7.76
N ALA A 144 24.42 5.67 -8.62
CA ALA A 144 22.98 5.77 -8.40
C ALA A 144 22.52 5.09 -7.10
N ARG A 145 23.10 3.94 -6.74
CA ARG A 145 22.81 3.26 -5.47
C ARG A 145 23.25 4.07 -4.27
N LEU A 146 24.45 4.65 -4.29
CA LEU A 146 24.95 5.47 -3.18
C LEU A 146 24.05 6.68 -2.96
N ASP A 147 23.62 7.34 -4.03
CA ASP A 147 22.68 8.46 -3.95
C ASP A 147 21.31 8.01 -3.42
N ALA A 148 20.75 6.93 -3.98
CA ALA A 148 19.47 6.38 -3.53
C ALA A 148 19.51 5.96 -2.05
N ARG A 149 20.60 5.33 -1.58
CA ARG A 149 20.77 4.95 -0.17
C ARG A 149 20.82 6.16 0.76
N ARG A 150 21.48 7.25 0.36
CA ARG A 150 21.48 8.50 1.13
C ARG A 150 20.08 9.10 1.24
N VAL A 151 19.34 9.12 0.13
CA VAL A 151 17.94 9.59 0.10
C VAL A 151 17.03 8.70 0.95
N GLN A 152 17.20 7.38 0.87
CA GLN A 152 16.42 6.42 1.66
C GLN A 152 16.68 6.59 3.17
N ALA A 153 17.94 6.71 3.58
CA ALA A 153 18.31 6.92 4.98
C ALA A 153 17.72 8.22 5.55
N ASN A 154 17.62 9.27 4.72
CA ASN A 154 16.94 10.51 5.11
C ASN A 154 15.41 10.36 5.16
N SER A 155 14.84 9.50 4.32
CA SER A 155 13.39 9.28 4.23
C SER A 155 12.83 8.41 5.36
N SER A 156 13.65 7.50 5.92
CA SER A 156 13.25 6.48 6.93
C SER A 156 12.84 7.01 8.31
N GLY A 157 12.63 8.32 8.50
CA GLY A 157 12.01 8.84 9.72
C GLY A 157 10.54 8.40 9.87
N ASN A 158 10.02 8.29 11.09
CA ASN A 158 8.65 7.80 11.34
C ASN A 158 7.59 8.54 10.51
N ALA A 159 6.69 7.78 9.86
CA ALA A 159 5.63 8.30 8.99
C ALA A 159 4.53 9.05 9.75
N LEU A 160 4.31 8.66 11.01
CA LEU A 160 3.61 9.43 12.02
C LEU A 160 4.67 9.93 13.00
N GLY A 161 4.68 11.21 13.34
CA GLY A 161 5.43 11.70 14.50
C GLY A 161 4.88 11.18 15.84
N LEU A 162 4.08 10.10 15.81
CA LEU A 162 3.55 9.43 16.97
C LEU A 162 4.57 8.36 17.39
N PRO A 163 5.07 8.42 18.63
CA PRO A 163 5.92 7.37 19.19
C PRO A 163 5.24 6.01 19.02
N THR A 164 5.97 5.00 18.55
CA THR A 164 5.48 3.61 18.41
C THR A 164 4.89 3.06 19.71
N PHE A 165 5.29 3.61 20.87
CA PHE A 165 4.72 3.31 22.18
C PHE A 165 3.24 3.67 22.35
N LEU A 166 2.70 4.65 21.62
CA LEU A 166 1.26 4.97 21.63
C LEU A 166 0.42 3.99 20.78
N LEU A 167 1.07 3.20 19.93
CA LEU A 167 0.48 2.15 19.10
C LEU A 167 0.67 0.75 19.74
N GLY A 168 0.99 0.69 21.04
CA GLY A 168 1.01 -0.56 21.80
C GLY A 168 -0.39 -1.03 22.19
N GLY A 169 -0.56 -2.34 22.39
CA GLY A 169 -1.86 -2.96 22.72
C GLY A 169 -2.56 -2.33 23.92
N ALA A 170 -1.84 -1.79 24.91
CA ALA A 170 -2.44 -1.18 26.10
C ALA A 170 -3.27 0.09 25.79
N ALA A 171 -2.86 0.93 24.83
CA ALA A 171 -3.60 2.13 24.44
C ALA A 171 -4.84 1.79 23.60
N LEU A 172 -4.76 0.76 22.76
CA LEU A 172 -5.92 0.27 22.01
C LEU A 172 -6.94 -0.40 22.95
N THR A 173 -6.47 -1.16 23.93
CA THR A 173 -7.34 -1.80 24.92
C THR A 173 -8.04 -0.78 25.82
N SER A 174 -7.39 0.31 26.22
CA SER A 174 -8.05 1.34 27.03
C SER A 174 -9.14 2.10 26.25
N VAL A 175 -8.89 2.41 24.98
CA VAL A 175 -9.90 3.00 24.09
C VAL A 175 -11.06 2.03 23.84
N ALA A 176 -10.76 0.75 23.58
CA ALA A 176 -11.77 -0.28 23.37
C ALA A 176 -12.65 -0.50 24.60
N SER A 177 -12.04 -0.60 25.79
CA SER A 177 -12.75 -0.74 27.06
C SER A 177 -13.60 0.48 27.38
N GLY A 178 -13.10 1.70 27.10
CA GLY A 178 -13.87 2.93 27.25
C GLY A 178 -15.09 2.98 26.34
N LEU A 179 -14.92 2.65 25.06
CA LEU A 179 -16.02 2.53 24.10
C LEU A 179 -17.03 1.46 24.50
N GLN A 180 -16.57 0.30 24.98
CA GLN A 180 -17.44 -0.78 25.40
C GLN A 180 -18.25 -0.42 26.64
N SER A 181 -17.65 0.30 27.59
CA SER A 181 -18.35 0.81 28.78
C SER A 181 -19.46 1.81 28.38
N LEU A 182 -19.12 2.79 27.55
CA LEU A 182 -20.08 3.78 27.04
C LEU A 182 -21.21 3.14 26.24
N ALA A 183 -20.90 2.14 25.42
CA ALA A 183 -21.89 1.41 24.64
C ALA A 183 -22.88 0.64 25.54
N ARG A 184 -22.38 -0.02 26.59
CA ARG A 184 -23.24 -0.74 27.55
C ARG A 184 -24.19 0.22 28.27
N THR A 185 -23.67 1.34 28.80
CA THR A 185 -24.51 2.35 29.47
C THR A 185 -25.53 2.99 28.53
N ALA A 186 -25.17 3.19 27.26
CA ALA A 186 -26.09 3.74 26.27
C ALA A 186 -27.19 2.75 25.86
N MET A 187 -26.93 1.44 25.92
CA MET A 187 -27.90 0.39 25.57
C MET A 187 -29.04 0.21 26.57
N ASP A 188 -28.92 0.77 27.79
CA ASP A 188 -29.95 0.66 28.83
C ASP A 188 -31.12 1.66 28.63
N SER A 189 -31.06 2.52 27.61
CA SER A 189 -32.07 3.53 27.33
C SER A 189 -32.24 3.75 25.83
N THR A 190 -33.48 3.82 25.35
CA THR A 190 -33.83 4.17 23.97
C THR A 190 -33.18 5.48 23.50
N LEU A 191 -33.10 6.48 24.40
CA LEU A 191 -32.42 7.76 24.14
C LEU A 191 -30.90 7.58 24.02
N GLY A 192 -30.30 6.73 24.86
CA GLY A 192 -28.88 6.41 24.83
C GLY A 192 -28.45 5.75 23.52
N ILE A 193 -29.22 4.76 23.05
CA ILE A 193 -28.99 4.06 21.77
C ILE A 193 -29.06 5.03 20.59
N SER A 194 -30.07 5.90 20.58
CA SER A 194 -30.27 6.89 19.52
C SER A 194 -29.09 7.88 19.44
N ILE A 195 -28.63 8.39 20.57
CA ILE A 195 -27.48 9.30 20.65
C ILE A 195 -26.19 8.59 20.22
N LEU A 196 -25.94 7.38 20.73
CA LEU A 196 -24.76 6.59 20.38
C LEU A 196 -24.73 6.27 18.87
N GLY A 197 -25.87 5.85 18.31
CA GLY A 197 -26.02 5.60 16.88
C GLY A 197 -25.72 6.83 16.04
N PHE A 198 -26.27 7.99 16.41
CA PHE A 198 -25.99 9.26 15.73
C PHE A 198 -24.50 9.62 15.78
N ILE A 199 -23.86 9.53 16.95
CA ILE A 199 -22.43 9.79 17.11
C ILE A 199 -21.60 8.84 16.25
N ALA A 200 -21.92 7.55 16.27
CA ALA A 200 -21.20 6.54 15.50
C ALA A 200 -21.27 6.82 13.99
N VAL A 201 -22.46 7.11 13.46
CA VAL A 201 -22.66 7.47 12.04
C VAL A 201 -21.88 8.74 11.69
N PHE A 202 -21.94 9.76 12.56
CA PHE A 202 -21.21 11.01 12.36
C PHE A 202 -19.69 10.79 12.32
N VAL A 203 -19.15 10.04 13.27
CA VAL A 203 -17.71 9.74 13.34
C VAL A 203 -17.25 8.91 12.13
N LEU A 204 -17.99 7.84 11.78
CA LEU A 204 -17.65 7.00 10.62
C LEU A 204 -17.71 7.80 9.31
N GLY A 205 -18.73 8.64 9.14
CA GLY A 205 -18.86 9.54 8.00
C GLY A 205 -17.72 10.55 7.93
N ALA A 206 -17.35 11.17 9.06
CA ALA A 206 -16.23 12.10 9.13
C ALA A 206 -14.88 11.45 8.80
N LEU A 207 -14.62 10.24 9.33
CA LEU A 207 -13.40 9.48 9.03
C LEU A 207 -13.35 9.06 7.56
N SER A 208 -14.46 8.59 7.01
CA SER A 208 -14.58 8.24 5.60
C SER A 208 -14.27 9.45 4.70
N TRP A 209 -14.88 10.60 5.00
CA TRP A 209 -14.60 11.85 4.28
C TRP A 209 -13.12 12.26 4.33
N VAL A 210 -12.52 12.26 5.53
CA VAL A 210 -11.10 12.60 5.72
C VAL A 210 -10.21 11.65 4.92
N ALA A 211 -10.49 10.35 4.94
CA ALA A 211 -9.71 9.35 4.22
C ALA A 211 -9.81 9.54 2.69
N LEU A 212 -11.01 9.73 2.14
CA LEU A 212 -11.21 9.99 0.70
C LEU A 212 -10.51 11.27 0.25
N PHE A 213 -10.71 12.36 0.99
CA PHE A 213 -10.15 13.66 0.63
C PHE A 213 -8.62 13.62 0.68
N SER A 214 -8.05 13.03 1.73
CA SER A 214 -6.60 12.88 1.89
C SER A 214 -6.00 11.98 0.81
N ALA A 215 -6.66 10.87 0.47
CA ALA A 215 -6.25 9.97 -0.60
C ALA A 215 -6.24 10.71 -1.95
N GLY A 216 -7.26 11.51 -2.26
CA GLY A 216 -7.32 12.31 -3.48
C GLY A 216 -6.20 13.35 -3.57
N VAL A 217 -5.92 14.07 -2.48
CA VAL A 217 -4.81 15.03 -2.42
C VAL A 217 -3.46 14.33 -2.59
N ALA A 218 -3.23 13.23 -1.86
CA ALA A 218 -1.99 12.47 -1.92
C ALA A 218 -1.77 11.88 -3.33
N ARG A 219 -2.79 11.26 -3.95
CA ARG A 219 -2.74 10.74 -5.32
C ARG A 219 -2.30 11.80 -6.31
N ARG A 220 -2.91 12.99 -6.25
CA ARG A 220 -2.57 14.11 -7.15
C ARG A 220 -1.12 14.53 -6.98
N ARG A 221 -0.62 14.62 -5.76
CA ARG A 221 0.77 15.03 -5.47
C ARG A 221 1.78 13.96 -5.90
N ILE A 222 1.51 12.69 -5.61
CA ILE A 222 2.35 11.57 -6.05
C ILE A 222 2.43 11.53 -7.57
N ARG A 223 1.28 11.62 -8.25
CA ARG A 223 1.20 11.60 -9.71
C ARG A 223 1.97 12.74 -10.36
N LEU A 224 1.81 13.97 -9.86
CA LEU A 224 2.48 15.14 -10.42
C LEU A 224 4.01 15.10 -10.25
N SER A 225 4.50 14.52 -9.15
CA SER A 225 5.92 14.56 -8.83
C SER A 225 6.69 13.32 -9.29
N THR A 226 6.05 12.14 -9.35
CA THR A 226 6.78 10.87 -9.48
C THR A 226 6.34 9.98 -10.64
N ASP A 227 5.13 10.11 -11.20
CA ASP A 227 4.66 9.16 -12.23
C ASP A 227 5.56 9.15 -13.48
N GLN A 228 5.86 10.32 -14.05
CA GLN A 228 6.71 10.43 -15.23
C GLN A 228 8.17 10.06 -14.93
N PRO A 229 8.82 10.59 -13.88
CA PRO A 229 10.18 10.17 -13.52
C PRO A 229 10.29 8.66 -13.24
N MET A 230 9.31 8.08 -12.56
CA MET A 230 9.27 6.65 -12.26
C MET A 230 9.12 5.83 -13.54
N LYS A 231 8.26 6.23 -14.47
CA LYS A 231 8.12 5.55 -15.76
C LYS A 231 9.43 5.58 -16.55
N ALA A 232 10.07 6.75 -16.65
CA ALA A 232 11.35 6.91 -17.34
C ALA A 232 12.45 6.04 -16.71
N LEU A 233 12.50 5.99 -15.38
CA LEU A 233 13.48 5.17 -14.69
C LEU A 233 13.23 3.67 -14.92
N TRP A 234 11.99 3.20 -14.83
CA TRP A 234 11.66 1.80 -15.07
C TRP A 234 11.90 1.36 -16.51
N GLU A 235 11.67 2.25 -17.48
CA GLU A 235 11.98 2.00 -18.89
C GLU A 235 13.49 1.89 -19.14
N THR A 236 14.30 2.72 -18.49
CA THR A 236 15.77 2.67 -18.67
C THR A 236 16.42 1.48 -17.98
N ILE A 237 15.90 1.05 -16.83
CA ILE A 237 16.38 -0.17 -16.16
C ILE A 237 15.93 -1.40 -16.96
N GLY A 238 14.64 -1.48 -17.31
CA GLY A 238 14.07 -2.64 -17.98
C GLY A 238 14.04 -3.90 -17.10
N ALA A 239 13.22 -4.89 -17.50
CA ALA A 239 13.09 -6.19 -16.83
C ALA A 239 13.01 -6.13 -15.28
N ALA A 240 12.41 -5.06 -14.73
CA ALA A 240 12.37 -4.75 -13.30
C ALA A 240 10.97 -4.95 -12.69
N GLY A 241 10.10 -5.67 -13.41
CA GLY A 241 8.68 -5.75 -13.14
C GLY A 241 7.99 -4.38 -13.19
N LYS A 242 6.82 -4.30 -12.54
CA LYS A 242 6.02 -3.07 -12.49
C LYS A 242 6.51 -2.13 -11.38
N PRO A 243 6.49 -0.80 -11.62
CA PRO A 243 6.80 0.18 -10.58
C PRO A 243 5.82 0.07 -9.40
N PRO A 244 6.24 0.49 -8.19
CA PRO A 244 5.39 0.42 -7.01
C PRO A 244 4.14 1.29 -7.21
N ARG A 245 2.98 0.71 -6.96
CA ARG A 245 1.70 1.43 -6.99
C ARG A 245 1.57 2.33 -5.75
N ASP A 246 0.84 3.41 -5.90
CA ASP A 246 0.51 4.27 -4.77
C ASP A 246 -0.54 3.62 -3.87
N GLU A 247 -0.45 3.89 -2.56
CA GLU A 247 -1.38 3.33 -1.58
C GLU A 247 -2.70 4.11 -1.47
N SER A 248 -2.82 5.23 -2.18
CA SER A 248 -4.01 6.09 -2.10
C SER A 248 -5.30 5.32 -2.41
N TYR A 249 -5.23 4.32 -3.29
CA TYR A 249 -6.34 3.44 -3.61
C TYR A 249 -6.80 2.61 -2.41
N ASN A 250 -5.88 2.02 -1.65
CA ASN A 250 -6.23 1.25 -0.44
C ASN A 250 -6.95 2.12 0.58
N PHE A 251 -6.55 3.40 0.71
CA PHE A 251 -7.24 4.36 1.57
C PHE A 251 -8.64 4.71 1.08
N ALA A 252 -8.82 4.84 -0.24
CA ALA A 252 -10.14 5.03 -0.81
C ALA A 252 -11.05 3.82 -0.52
N VAL A 253 -10.52 2.60 -0.63
CA VAL A 253 -11.24 1.36 -0.28
C VAL A 253 -11.64 1.36 1.20
N TYR A 254 -10.72 1.67 2.13
CA TYR A 254 -11.05 1.76 3.55
C TYR A 254 -12.12 2.81 3.84
N ALA A 255 -12.08 3.95 3.15
CA ALA A 255 -13.08 4.99 3.32
C ALA A 255 -14.47 4.57 2.82
N ILE A 256 -14.54 3.84 1.71
CA ILE A 256 -15.78 3.24 1.21
C ILE A 256 -16.32 2.23 2.23
N ILE A 257 -15.47 1.37 2.77
CA ILE A 257 -15.85 0.42 3.83
C ILE A 257 -16.43 1.15 5.05
N LEU A 258 -15.77 2.21 5.52
CA LEU A 258 -16.28 3.02 6.63
C LEU A 258 -17.64 3.66 6.33
N LEU A 259 -17.86 4.11 5.09
CA LEU A 259 -19.14 4.68 4.67
C LEU A 259 -20.25 3.64 4.63
N VAL A 260 -19.96 2.44 4.13
CA VAL A 260 -20.88 1.30 4.15
C VAL A 260 -21.22 0.90 5.59
N LEU A 261 -20.21 0.83 6.48
CA LEU A 261 -20.41 0.57 7.90
C LEU A 261 -21.31 1.64 8.55
N ALA A 262 -21.10 2.91 8.26
CA ALA A 262 -21.96 3.99 8.75
C ALA A 262 -23.42 3.77 8.35
N TRP A 263 -23.66 3.31 7.12
CA TRP A 263 -24.99 2.99 6.62
C TRP A 263 -25.63 1.79 7.30
N ILE A 264 -24.85 0.78 7.71
CA ILE A 264 -25.32 -0.40 8.45
C ILE A 264 -25.66 -0.06 9.90
N VAL A 265 -24.93 0.88 10.51
CA VAL A 265 -25.16 1.31 11.90
C VAL A 265 -26.53 1.97 12.07
N ILE A 266 -27.04 2.69 11.06
CA ILE A 266 -28.36 3.36 11.11
C ILE A 266 -29.51 2.37 11.39
N PRO A 267 -29.79 1.36 10.54
CA PRO A 267 -30.88 0.42 10.78
C PRO A 267 -30.66 -0.41 12.05
N LEU A 268 -29.41 -0.74 12.39
CA LEU A 268 -29.09 -1.45 13.62
C LEU A 268 -29.45 -0.62 14.86
N ALA A 269 -29.09 0.67 14.88
CA ALA A 269 -29.42 1.57 15.98
C ALA A 269 -30.93 1.77 16.11
N ILE A 270 -31.66 1.89 14.99
CA ILE A 270 -33.12 1.98 14.99
C ILE A 270 -33.74 0.70 15.55
N TRP A 271 -33.29 -0.47 15.08
CA TRP A 271 -33.78 -1.76 15.56
C TRP A 271 -33.55 -1.91 17.07
N LEU A 272 -32.33 -1.64 17.54
CA LEU A 272 -31.98 -1.70 18.96
C LEU A 272 -32.81 -0.71 19.80
N ALA A 273 -33.04 0.51 19.30
CA ALA A 273 -33.84 1.51 19.98
C ALA A 273 -35.33 1.12 20.08
N ILE A 274 -35.89 0.40 19.09
CA ILE A 274 -37.26 -0.10 19.16
C ILE A 274 -37.38 -1.26 20.16
N THR A 275 -36.33 -2.06 20.32
CA THR A 275 -36.32 -3.24 21.19
C THR A 275 -35.90 -2.97 22.65
N ALA A 276 -35.45 -1.75 22.95
CA ALA A 276 -34.94 -1.32 24.26
C ALA A 276 -35.95 -0.43 24.98
#